data_AF-A0A1F6YD17-F1
#
_entry.id   AF-A0A1F6YD17-F1
#
_cell.length_a   1.000
_cell.length_b   1.000
_cell.length_c   1.000
_cell.angle_alpha   90.00
_cell.angle_beta   90.00
_cell.angle_gamma   90.00
#
_symmetry.space_group_name_H-M   'P 1'
#
loop_
_entity.id
_entity.type
_entity.pdbx_description
1 polymer ?
#
loop_
_entity_poly.entity_id
_entity_poly.type
_entity_poly.pdbx_seq_one_letter_code
_entity_poly.pdbx_strand_id
1 'polypeptide(L)'
;MITLKGQKYIKKKIDSLKQFHFKFDQNAPKNLIVMFDIPETKKAEREWLRWHLKKFNYSMIQKSVWVGPSPLPKEFLDYIEKIKIKNGFKIFKLAKEYDFKK
;
A
#
# COMPACT_ATOMS: atom_id res chain seq x y z
N MET A 1 -19.97 4.91 -27.85
CA MET A 1 -18.82 4.22 -28.48
C MET A 1 -17.58 4.51 -27.64
N ILE A 2 -16.95 3.49 -27.04
CA ILE A 2 -15.76 3.72 -26.20
C ILE A 2 -14.56 3.85 -27.14
N THR A 3 -13.85 4.98 -27.06
CA THR A 3 -12.67 5.26 -27.90
C THR A 3 -11.54 4.24 -27.63
N LEU A 4 -10.63 4.06 -28.60
CA LEU A 4 -9.44 3.20 -28.43
C LEU A 4 -8.61 3.57 -27.19
N LYS A 5 -8.54 4.87 -26.83
CA LYS A 5 -7.94 5.34 -25.58
C LYS A 5 -8.74 4.88 -24.34
N GLY A 6 -10.07 4.98 -24.39
CA GLY A 6 -10.96 4.48 -23.34
C GLY A 6 -10.86 2.96 -23.13
N GLN A 7 -10.76 2.18 -24.20
CA GLN A 7 -10.55 0.74 -24.12
C GLN A 7 -9.17 0.40 -23.51
N LYS A 8 -8.10 1.13 -23.88
CA LYS A 8 -6.77 0.98 -23.25
C LYS A 8 -6.78 1.35 -21.77
N TYR A 9 -7.53 2.39 -21.39
CA TYR A 9 -7.72 2.80 -19.99
C TYR A 9 -8.48 1.73 -19.19
N ILE A 10 -9.57 1.20 -19.74
CA ILE A 10 -10.34 0.11 -19.14
C ILE A 10 -9.50 -1.17 -19.04
N LYS A 11 -8.72 -1.51 -20.08
CA LYS A 11 -7.82 -2.67 -20.08
C LYS A 11 -6.73 -2.53 -19.00
N LYS A 12 -6.11 -1.35 -18.84
CA LYS A 12 -5.21 -1.04 -17.71
C LYS A 12 -5.91 -1.14 -16.34
N LYS A 13 -7.21 -0.84 -16.27
CA LYS A 13 -8.01 -0.94 -15.05
C LYS A 13 -8.41 -2.39 -14.74
N ILE A 14 -8.57 -3.22 -15.77
CA ILE A 14 -8.82 -4.67 -15.64
C ILE A 14 -7.52 -5.42 -15.31
N ASP A 15 -6.40 -5.04 -15.93
CA ASP A 15 -5.03 -5.49 -15.59
C ASP A 15 -4.51 -4.84 -14.29
N SER A 16 -5.37 -4.13 -13.54
CA SER A 16 -4.94 -3.47 -12.32
C SER A 16 -4.54 -4.50 -11.26
N LEU A 17 -3.43 -4.19 -10.59
CA LEU A 17 -2.87 -4.99 -9.51
C LEU A 17 -3.96 -5.39 -8.49
N LYS A 18 -3.86 -6.61 -7.92
CA LYS A 18 -4.87 -7.25 -7.06
C LYS A 18 -5.39 -6.27 -6.01
N GLN A 19 -6.72 -6.18 -5.89
CA GLN A 19 -7.34 -5.36 -4.86
C GLN A 19 -7.63 -6.22 -3.63
N PHE A 20 -7.27 -5.68 -2.46
CA PHE A 20 -7.56 -6.31 -1.19
C PHE A 20 -8.76 -5.61 -0.54
N HIS A 21 -9.74 -6.41 -0.14
CA HIS A 21 -10.90 -5.97 0.64
C HIS A 21 -10.63 -6.29 2.11
N PHE A 22 -9.75 -5.51 2.71
CA PHE A 22 -9.47 -5.55 4.14
C PHE A 22 -9.64 -4.14 4.70
N LYS A 23 -10.27 -4.02 5.86
CA LYS A 23 -10.47 -2.76 6.57
C LYS A 23 -10.02 -2.95 8.00
N PHE A 24 -9.10 -2.11 8.43
CA PHE A 24 -8.79 -1.97 9.85
C PHE A 24 -9.82 -1.07 10.51
N ASP A 25 -10.00 -1.22 11.82
CA ASP A 25 -10.74 -0.25 12.62
C ASP A 25 -10.07 1.14 12.49
N GLN A 26 -10.88 2.19 12.44
CA GLN A 26 -10.38 3.57 12.37
C GLN A 26 -9.59 3.93 13.63
N ASN A 27 -9.94 3.33 14.77
CA ASN A 27 -9.30 3.53 16.07
C ASN A 27 -8.20 2.52 16.36
N ALA A 28 -7.83 1.67 15.40
CA ALA A 28 -6.78 0.69 15.62
C ALA A 28 -5.43 1.37 15.91
N PRO A 29 -4.63 0.85 16.86
CA PRO A 29 -3.38 1.48 17.27
C PRO A 29 -2.40 1.49 16.10
N LYS A 30 -1.82 2.66 15.81
CA LYS A 30 -0.87 2.82 14.69
C LYS A 30 0.53 2.42 15.11
N ASN A 31 0.74 1.11 15.26
CA ASN A 31 1.96 0.50 15.78
C ASN A 31 2.79 -0.24 14.72
N LEU A 32 2.51 -0.05 13.43
CA LEU A 32 3.27 -0.62 12.32
C LEU A 32 3.76 0.48 11.38
N ILE A 33 5.07 0.58 11.22
CA ILE A 33 5.68 1.41 10.18
C ILE A 33 5.93 0.54 8.95
N VAL A 34 5.54 1.07 7.79
CA VAL A 34 5.79 0.50 6.47
C VAL A 34 6.65 1.49 5.70
N MET A 35 7.81 1.04 5.27
CA MET A 35 8.75 1.79 4.44
C MET A 35 8.90 1.08 3.11
N PHE A 36 8.98 1.84 2.02
CA PHE A 36 9.28 1.24 0.73
C PHE A 36 10.21 2.09 -0.13
N ASP A 37 11.16 1.43 -0.78
CA ASP A 37 11.97 2.01 -1.84
C ASP A 37 11.69 1.29 -3.16
N ILE A 38 10.92 1.93 -4.04
CA ILE A 38 10.46 1.35 -5.31
C ILE A 38 10.93 2.29 -6.43
N PRO A 39 11.69 1.80 -7.42
CA PRO A 39 12.25 2.62 -8.50
C PRO A 39 11.15 3.25 -9.36
N GLU A 40 11.46 4.37 -10.04
CA GLU A 40 10.49 5.10 -10.88
C GLU A 40 9.96 4.27 -12.06
N THR A 41 10.75 3.31 -12.52
CA THR A 41 10.33 2.32 -13.54
C THR A 41 9.11 1.49 -13.10
N LYS A 42 8.86 1.38 -11.78
CA LYS A 42 7.72 0.69 -11.16
C LYS A 42 6.71 1.67 -10.54
N LYS A 43 6.39 2.74 -11.27
CA LYS A 43 5.44 3.77 -10.82
C LYS A 43 4.04 3.22 -10.51
N ALA A 44 3.56 2.25 -11.30
CA ALA A 44 2.23 1.67 -11.12
C ALA A 44 2.10 0.94 -9.78
N GLU A 45 3.11 0.15 -9.41
CA GLU A 45 3.21 -0.58 -8.15
C GLU A 45 3.29 0.37 -6.97
N ARG A 46 4.03 1.47 -7.12
CA ARG A 46 4.14 2.48 -6.06
C ARG A 46 2.82 3.17 -5.77
N GLU A 47 2.10 3.58 -6.82
CA GLU A 47 0.78 4.21 -6.67
C GLU A 47 -0.27 3.21 -6.16
N TRP A 48 -0.22 1.97 -6.62
CA TRP A 48 -1.07 0.89 -6.10
C TRP A 48 -0.83 0.61 -4.62
N LEU A 49 0.43 0.59 -4.18
CA LEU A 49 0.81 0.37 -2.79
C LEU A 49 0.29 1.52 -1.91
N ARG A 50 0.48 2.76 -2.36
CA ARG A 50 -0.04 3.95 -1.66
C ARG A 50 -1.56 3.93 -1.55
N TRP A 51 -2.25 3.57 -2.64
CA TRP A 51 -3.71 3.46 -2.63
C TRP A 51 -4.19 2.39 -1.64
N HIS A 52 -3.54 1.23 -1.59
CA HIS A 52 -3.87 0.17 -0.63
C HIS A 52 -3.59 0.58 0.82
N LEU A 53 -2.44 1.19 1.10
CA LEU A 53 -2.10 1.67 2.45
C LEU A 53 -3.13 2.69 2.95
N LYS A 54 -3.55 3.64 2.11
CA LYS A 54 -4.64 4.57 2.45
C LYS A 54 -5.94 3.83 2.76
N LYS A 55 -6.30 2.82 1.97
CA LYS A 55 -7.49 1.99 2.19
C LYS A 55 -7.44 1.21 3.51
N PHE A 56 -6.23 0.84 3.94
CA PHE A 56 -5.96 0.19 5.23
C PHE A 56 -5.84 1.16 6.41
N ASN A 57 -6.23 2.43 6.22
CA ASN A 57 -6.16 3.47 7.24
C ASN A 57 -4.73 3.80 7.71
N TYR A 58 -3.72 3.58 6.85
CA TYR A 58 -2.36 4.05 7.12
C TYR A 58 -2.25 5.53 6.81
N SER A 59 -1.47 6.23 7.63
CA SER A 59 -1.15 7.64 7.47
C SER A 59 0.29 7.81 6.99
N MET A 60 0.52 8.70 6.03
CA MET A 60 1.87 9.01 5.56
C MET A 60 2.52 9.97 6.55
N ILE A 61 3.67 9.60 7.11
CA ILE A 61 4.47 10.47 8.00
C ILE A 61 5.63 11.12 7.25
N GLN A 62 6.15 10.46 6.21
CA GLN A 62 7.17 10.97 5.30
C GLN A 62 6.99 10.30 3.93
N LYS A 63 7.61 10.85 2.88
CA LYS A 63 7.60 10.24 1.55
C LYS A 63 8.07 8.78 1.62
N SER A 64 7.19 7.87 1.21
CA SER A 64 7.40 6.41 1.24
C SER A 64 7.50 5.77 2.63
N VAL A 65 7.15 6.52 3.69
CA VAL A 65 7.05 6.02 5.07
C VAL A 65 5.64 6.23 5.58
N TRP A 66 5.00 5.13 5.96
CA TRP A 66 3.62 5.08 6.38
C TRP A 66 3.52 4.42 7.74
N VAL A 67 2.56 4.84 8.54
CA VAL A 67 2.28 4.23 9.83
C VAL A 67 0.80 3.87 9.94
N GLY A 68 0.51 2.72 10.51
CA GLY A 68 -0.84 2.21 10.61
C GLY A 68 -0.93 0.98 11.50
N PRO A 69 -2.10 0.32 11.49
CA PRO A 69 -2.37 -0.80 12.36
C PRO A 69 -1.70 -2.10 11.91
N SER A 70 -1.15 -2.83 12.89
CA SER A 70 -0.63 -4.19 12.74
C SER A 70 -1.72 -5.25 13.00
N PRO A 71 -1.62 -6.46 12.42
CA PRO A 71 -0.70 -6.89 11.36
C PRO A 71 -1.29 -6.65 9.97
N LEU A 72 -0.43 -6.46 8.96
CA LEU A 72 -0.88 -6.45 7.56
C LEU A 72 -1.45 -7.83 7.16
N PRO A 73 -2.48 -7.88 6.29
CA PRO A 73 -3.04 -9.14 5.83
C PRO A 73 -1.98 -10.02 5.15
N LYS A 74 -1.96 -11.32 5.45
CA LYS A 74 -1.00 -12.27 4.87
C LYS A 74 -1.05 -12.25 3.34
N GLU A 75 -2.25 -12.29 2.76
CA GLU A 75 -2.40 -12.26 1.30
C GLU A 75 -1.83 -11.00 0.64
N PHE A 76 -1.82 -9.88 1.36
CA PHE A 76 -1.23 -8.65 0.87
C PHE A 76 0.29 -8.78 0.82
N LEU A 77 0.92 -9.34 1.86
CA LEU A 77 2.35 -9.60 1.90
C LEU A 77 2.78 -10.62 0.83
N ASP A 78 2.00 -11.69 0.65
CA ASP A 78 2.26 -12.70 -0.39
C ASP A 78 2.21 -12.07 -1.80
N TYR A 79 1.31 -11.11 -2.01
CA TYR A 79 1.22 -10.40 -3.28
C TYR A 79 2.38 -9.42 -3.52
N ILE A 80 2.86 -8.73 -2.48
CA ILE A 80 4.07 -7.90 -2.53
C ILE A 80 5.28 -8.72 -2.99
N GLU A 81 5.37 -9.97 -2.53
CA GLU A 81 6.38 -10.93 -2.97
C GLU A 81 6.18 -11.32 -4.45
N LYS A 82 4.94 -11.65 -4.83
CA LYS A 82 4.59 -12.01 -6.22
C LYS A 82 4.96 -10.92 -7.23
N ILE A 83 4.76 -9.65 -6.90
CA ILE A 83 5.09 -8.51 -7.80
C ILE A 83 6.55 -8.05 -7.70
N LYS A 84 7.39 -8.79 -6.97
CA LYS A 84 8.84 -8.55 -6.84
C LYS A 84 9.17 -7.14 -6.36
N ILE A 85 8.41 -6.61 -5.39
CA ILE A 85 8.75 -5.35 -4.69
C ILE A 85 9.13 -5.56 -3.23
N LYS A 86 9.11 -6.82 -2.75
CA LYS A 86 9.50 -7.21 -1.38
C LYS A 86 10.88 -6.70 -0.96
N ASN A 87 11.86 -6.66 -1.85
CA ASN A 87 13.22 -6.20 -1.51
C ASN A 87 13.26 -4.75 -1.01
N GLY A 88 12.47 -3.89 -1.64
CA GLY A 88 12.33 -2.50 -1.25
C GLY A 88 11.32 -2.27 -0.13
N PHE A 89 10.51 -3.26 0.22
CA PHE A 89 9.43 -3.15 1.20
C PHE A 89 9.88 -3.64 2.57
N LYS A 90 9.85 -2.75 3.57
CA LYS A 90 10.24 -3.04 4.95
C LYS A 90 9.11 -2.68 5.90
N ILE A 91 8.97 -3.48 6.95
CA ILE A 91 7.96 -3.30 7.99
C ILE A 91 8.66 -3.30 9.33
N PHE A 92 8.35 -2.34 10.18
CA PHE A 92 8.86 -2.22 11.54
C PHE A 92 7.69 -2.15 12.51
N LYS A 93 7.66 -3.08 13.47
CA LYS A 93 6.71 -3.01 14.56
C LYS A 93 7.21 -2.03 15.60
N LEU A 94 6.36 -1.08 15.99
CA LEU A 94 6.66 -0.13 17.04
C LEU A 94 6.33 -0.73 18.42
N ALA A 95 7.17 -0.41 19.40
CA ALA A 95 6.92 -0.78 20.79
C ALA A 95 5.76 0.02 21.42
N LYS A 96 5.51 1.23 20.91
CA LYS A 96 4.40 2.11 21.30
C LYS A 96 3.68 2.60 20.05
N GLU A 97 2.41 2.93 20.17
CA GLU A 97 1.67 3.53 19.06
C GLU A 97 2.26 4.88 18.66
N TYR A 98 2.18 5.19 17.37
CA TYR A 98 2.66 6.44 16.84
C TYR A 98 1.66 7.56 17.17
N ASP A 99 2.09 8.50 18.01
CA ASP A 99 1.32 9.72 18.29
C ASP A 99 1.56 10.76 17.19
N PHE A 100 0.47 11.31 16.66
CA PHE A 100 0.51 12.37 15.65
C PHE A 100 0.57 13.76 16.28
N LYS A 101 0.36 13.87 17.59
CA LYS A 101 0.48 15.11 18.34
C LYS A 101 1.95 15.37 18.62
N LYS A 102 2.47 16.44 18.02
CA LYS A 102 3.73 17.07 18.38
C LYS A 102 3.45 18.22 19.32
#